data_AF-A0A4U9UTS0-F1
#
_entry.id   AF-A0A4U9UTS0-F1
#
_cell.length_a   1.000
_cell.length_b   1.000
_cell.length_c   1.000
_cell.angle_alpha   90.00
_cell.angle_beta   90.00
_cell.angle_gamma   90.00
#
_symmetry.space_group_name_H-M   'P 1'
#
loop_
_entity.id
_entity.type
_entity.pdbx_description
1 polymer ?
#
loop_
_entity_poly.entity_id
_entity_poly.type
_entity_poly.pdbx_seq_one_letter_code
_entity_poly.pdbx_strand_id
1 'polypeptide(L)'
;MLPAWLGAGAGLQEAVKAGKQDQLEAMCHNWPFFSTRIAMLEMVYAKADLWLAEYYDQRLVDKSLWPLGQQLRDQLASDIKAVLTIANDDHLMEDLPWIAESIALRNVYTDPLNVLQAELLHRSRQQEHPDAALSRL
;
A
#
# COMPACT_ATOMS: atom_id res chain seq x y z
N MET A 1 0.19 5.26 -0.84
CA MET A 1 -1.03 5.20 0.00
C MET A 1 -0.76 5.08 1.52
N LEU A 2 0.49 5.18 1.99
CA LEU A 2 0.87 4.95 3.40
C LEU A 2 -0.03 5.62 4.45
N PRO A 3 -0.38 6.92 4.36
CA PRO A 3 -1.16 7.60 5.41
C PRO A 3 -2.59 7.06 5.57
N ALA A 4 -3.12 6.36 4.56
CA ALA A 4 -4.51 5.91 4.57
C ALA A 4 -4.71 4.57 5.30
N TRP A 5 -3.63 3.81 5.55
CA TRP A 5 -3.71 2.48 6.16
C TRP A 5 -2.76 2.26 7.34
N LEU A 6 -1.71 3.09 7.50
CA LEU A 6 -0.69 2.87 8.51
C LEU A 6 -1.29 2.74 9.91
N GLY A 7 -1.02 1.59 10.55
CA GLY A 7 -1.48 1.26 11.90
C GLY A 7 -2.85 0.58 11.97
N ALA A 8 -3.67 0.66 10.92
CA ALA A 8 -4.99 0.03 10.92
C ALA A 8 -4.88 -1.50 10.90
N GLY A 9 -4.17 -2.07 9.93
CA GLY A 9 -4.01 -3.54 9.85
C GLY A 9 -3.19 -4.11 11.00
N ALA A 10 -2.16 -3.40 11.47
CA ALA A 10 -1.43 -3.78 12.68
C ALA A 10 -2.35 -3.88 13.91
N GLY A 11 -3.27 -2.92 14.11
CA GLY A 11 -4.25 -2.97 15.20
C GLY A 11 -5.21 -4.16 15.08
N LEU A 12 -5.67 -4.45 13.87
CA LEU A 12 -6.51 -5.63 13.59
C LEU A 12 -5.76 -6.93 13.86
N GLN A 13 -4.50 -7.01 13.41
CA GLN A 13 -3.66 -8.20 13.57
C GLN A 13 -3.37 -8.49 15.05
N GLU A 14 -3.10 -7.47 15.86
CA GLU A 14 -2.93 -7.64 17.31
C GLU A 14 -4.22 -8.10 18.00
N ALA A 15 -5.38 -7.60 17.57
CA ALA A 15 -6.66 -8.09 18.09
C ALA A 15 -6.93 -9.56 17.70
N VAL A 16 -6.58 -9.96 16.47
CA VAL A 16 -6.65 -11.37 16.04
C VAL A 16 -5.71 -12.25 16.87
N LYS A 17 -4.45 -11.84 17.08
CA LYS A 17 -3.50 -12.56 17.94
C LYS A 17 -3.97 -12.69 19.38
N ALA A 18 -4.73 -11.71 19.87
CA ALA A 18 -5.36 -11.75 21.19
C ALA A 18 -6.63 -12.63 21.25
N GLY A 19 -6.94 -13.39 20.20
CA GLY A 19 -8.08 -14.32 20.15
C GLY A 19 -9.42 -13.64 19.92
N LYS A 20 -9.45 -12.43 19.35
CA LYS A 20 -10.68 -11.66 19.12
C LYS A 20 -11.18 -11.71 17.68
N GLN A 21 -10.72 -12.67 16.87
CA GLN A 21 -11.11 -12.78 15.48
C GLN A 21 -12.64 -12.85 15.30
N ASP A 22 -13.31 -13.77 15.99
CA ASP A 22 -14.77 -13.93 15.93
C ASP A 22 -15.52 -12.63 16.28
N GLN A 23 -14.96 -11.82 17.19
CA GLN A 23 -15.54 -10.52 17.54
C GLN A 23 -15.39 -9.51 16.38
N LEU A 24 -14.25 -9.49 15.71
CA LEU A 24 -14.01 -8.60 14.57
C LEU A 24 -14.87 -8.98 13.37
N GLU A 25 -15.01 -10.28 13.08
CA GLU A 25 -15.92 -10.79 12.05
C GLU A 25 -17.37 -10.43 12.38
N ALA A 26 -17.81 -10.64 13.64
CA ALA A 26 -19.14 -10.24 14.08
C ALA A 26 -19.37 -8.72 13.98
N MET A 27 -18.35 -7.90 14.26
CA MET A 27 -18.40 -6.45 14.05
C MET A 27 -18.50 -6.12 12.56
N CYS A 28 -17.77 -6.81 11.70
CA CYS A 28 -17.84 -6.62 10.25
C CYS A 28 -19.24 -6.94 9.72
N HIS A 29 -19.86 -8.02 10.19
CA HIS A 29 -21.20 -8.41 9.76
C HIS A 29 -22.32 -7.52 10.33
N ASN A 30 -22.23 -7.18 11.63
CA ASN A 30 -23.37 -6.59 12.35
C ASN A 30 -23.24 -5.08 12.60
N TRP A 31 -22.06 -4.47 12.38
CA TRP A 31 -21.83 -3.07 12.69
C TRP A 31 -21.45 -2.26 11.44
N PRO A 32 -22.40 -1.48 10.87
CA PRO A 32 -22.18 -0.73 9.63
C PRO A 32 -20.98 0.23 9.65
N PHE A 33 -20.64 0.80 10.80
CA PHE A 33 -19.45 1.64 10.94
C PHE A 33 -18.16 0.85 10.71
N PHE A 34 -18.08 -0.36 11.27
CA PHE A 34 -16.90 -1.20 11.16
C PHE A 34 -16.78 -1.79 9.77
N SER A 35 -17.87 -2.31 9.19
CA SER A 35 -17.88 -2.79 7.81
C SER A 35 -17.45 -1.71 6.81
N THR A 36 -17.97 -0.48 6.96
CA THR A 36 -17.56 0.67 6.12
C THR A 36 -16.07 0.98 6.28
N ARG A 37 -15.51 0.85 7.49
CA ARG A 37 -14.08 1.05 7.72
C ARG A 37 -13.23 -0.01 7.03
N ILE A 38 -13.65 -1.28 7.11
CA ILE A 38 -12.99 -2.41 6.46
C ILE A 38 -13.04 -2.24 4.93
N ALA A 39 -14.22 -1.99 4.35
CA ALA A 39 -14.38 -1.75 2.91
C ALA A 39 -13.55 -0.55 2.40
N MET A 40 -13.42 0.51 3.21
CA MET A 40 -12.55 1.63 2.86
C MET A 40 -11.08 1.21 2.80
N LEU A 41 -10.61 0.37 3.74
CA LEU A 41 -9.24 -0.16 3.74
C LEU A 41 -9.01 -1.06 2.53
N GLU A 42 -9.96 -1.94 2.19
CA GLU A 42 -9.88 -2.77 0.99
C GLU A 42 -9.69 -1.94 -0.27
N MET A 43 -10.48 -0.87 -0.43
CA MET A 43 -10.36 0.02 -1.59
C MET A 43 -8.99 0.71 -1.65
N VAL A 44 -8.43 1.08 -0.49
CA VAL A 44 -7.09 1.68 -0.40
C VAL A 44 -6.03 0.65 -0.81
N TYR A 45 -6.15 -0.59 -0.34
CA TYR A 45 -5.23 -1.67 -0.67
C TYR A 45 -5.30 -2.09 -2.13
N ALA A 46 -6.50 -2.12 -2.73
CA ALA A 46 -6.68 -2.44 -4.14
C ALA A 46 -5.95 -1.45 -5.08
N LYS A 47 -5.67 -0.24 -4.60
CA LYS A 47 -4.93 0.81 -5.34
C LYS A 47 -3.44 0.85 -4.99
N ALA A 48 -2.99 0.07 -4.02
CA ALA A 48 -1.60 0.03 -3.60
C ALA A 48 -0.85 -1.03 -4.40
N ASP A 49 0.25 -0.63 -5.04
CA ASP A 49 1.10 -1.53 -5.81
C ASP A 49 2.46 -1.70 -5.10
N LEU A 50 2.72 -2.91 -4.60
CA LEU A 50 3.95 -3.25 -3.89
C LEU A 50 5.17 -3.25 -4.81
N TRP A 51 5.01 -3.74 -6.04
CA TRP A 51 6.09 -3.80 -7.03
C TRP A 51 6.51 -2.38 -7.43
N LEU A 52 5.53 -1.52 -7.70
CA LEU A 52 5.81 -0.14 -8.05
C LEU A 52 6.44 0.63 -6.88
N ALA A 53 5.98 0.40 -5.66
CA ALA A 53 6.61 0.99 -4.47
C ALA A 53 8.07 0.55 -4.33
N GLU A 54 8.38 -0.74 -4.57
CA GLU A 54 9.75 -1.24 -4.60
C GLU A 54 10.57 -0.59 -5.72
N TYR A 55 10.00 -0.45 -6.92
CA TYR A 55 10.65 0.21 -8.04
C TYR A 55 11.06 1.66 -7.70
N TYR A 56 10.18 2.40 -7.01
CA TYR A 56 10.49 3.74 -6.55
C TYR A 56 11.65 3.75 -5.53
N ASP A 57 11.68 2.82 -4.58
CA ASP A 57 12.79 2.71 -3.64
C ASP A 57 14.12 2.44 -4.37
N GLN A 58 14.11 1.51 -5.32
CA GLN A 58 15.30 1.13 -6.08
C GLN A 58 15.85 2.29 -6.93
N ARG A 59 14.98 3.17 -7.46
CA ARG A 59 15.41 4.28 -8.32
C ARG A 59 15.69 5.57 -7.55
N LEU A 60 14.99 5.85 -6.46
CA LEU A 60 14.96 7.18 -5.85
C LEU A 60 15.50 7.25 -4.43
N VAL A 61 15.70 6.11 -3.77
CA VAL A 61 16.04 6.03 -2.35
C VAL A 61 17.43 5.42 -2.16
N ASP A 62 18.17 5.97 -1.20
CA ASP A 62 19.47 5.41 -0.80
C ASP A 62 19.33 3.97 -0.29
N LYS A 63 20.28 3.11 -0.67
CA LYS A 63 20.29 1.68 -0.31
C LYS A 63 20.22 1.44 1.20
N SER A 64 20.73 2.35 2.02
CA SER A 64 20.66 2.28 3.48
C SER A 64 19.23 2.31 4.03
N LEU A 65 18.27 2.87 3.28
CA LEU A 65 16.86 2.96 3.68
C LEU A 65 15.97 1.87 3.06
N TRP A 66 16.51 1.04 2.16
CA TRP A 66 15.75 -0.08 1.57
C TRP A 66 15.16 -1.06 2.61
N PRO A 67 15.83 -1.37 3.74
CA PRO A 67 15.22 -2.21 4.77
C PRO A 67 13.90 -1.64 5.32
N LEU A 68 13.81 -0.30 5.48
CA LEU A 68 12.58 0.35 5.92
C LEU A 68 11.48 0.23 4.86
N GLY A 69 11.81 0.46 3.59
CA GLY A 69 10.88 0.29 2.48
C GLY A 69 10.32 -1.14 2.41
N GLN A 70 11.19 -2.13 2.60
CA GLN A 70 10.79 -3.54 2.67
C GLN A 70 9.85 -3.81 3.85
N GLN A 71 10.19 -3.33 5.04
CA GLN A 71 9.33 -3.49 6.23
C GLN A 71 7.93 -2.91 6.00
N LEU A 72 7.81 -1.75 5.35
CA LEU A 72 6.53 -1.13 5.04
C LEU A 72 5.72 -1.96 4.03
N ARG A 73 6.37 -2.54 3.01
CA ARG A 73 5.72 -3.42 2.04
C ARG A 73 5.26 -4.73 2.67
N ASP A 74 6.08 -5.33 3.53
CA ASP A 74 5.73 -6.55 4.26
C ASP A 74 4.54 -6.30 5.19
N GLN A 75 4.51 -5.14 5.88
CA GLN A 75 3.39 -4.75 6.72
C GLN A 75 2.10 -4.60 5.89
N LEU A 76 2.17 -3.92 4.74
CA LEU A 76 1.01 -3.78 3.85
C LEU A 76 0.47 -5.16 3.38
N ALA A 77 1.36 -6.10 3.03
CA ALA A 77 0.96 -7.45 2.65
C ALA A 77 0.32 -8.23 3.81
N SER A 78 0.81 -8.06 5.05
CA SER A 78 0.20 -8.63 6.25
C SER A 78 -1.17 -8.01 6.55
N ASP A 79 -1.28 -6.69 6.41
CA ASP A 79 -2.49 -5.93 6.68
C ASP A 79 -3.63 -6.29 5.71
N ILE A 80 -3.31 -6.54 4.44
CA ILE A 80 -4.26 -7.04 3.44
C ILE A 80 -4.84 -8.38 3.89
N LYS A 81 -4.01 -9.32 4.33
CA LYS A 81 -4.46 -10.64 4.79
C LYS A 81 -5.36 -10.55 6.01
N ALA A 82 -5.00 -9.69 6.97
CA ALA A 82 -5.81 -9.48 8.17
C ALA A 82 -7.20 -8.91 7.82
N VAL A 83 -7.26 -7.95 6.90
CA VAL A 83 -8.53 -7.37 6.43
C VAL A 83 -9.40 -8.41 5.70
N LEU A 84 -8.82 -9.18 4.77
CA LEU A 84 -9.55 -10.24 4.07
C LEU A 84 -10.09 -11.32 5.03
N THR A 85 -9.29 -11.70 6.03
CA THR A 85 -9.72 -12.67 7.05
C THR A 85 -10.94 -12.16 7.82
N ILE A 86 -10.96 -10.88 8.21
CA ILE A 86 -12.06 -10.28 8.98
C ILE A 86 -13.30 -10.04 8.11
N ALA A 87 -13.11 -9.70 6.83
CA ALA A 87 -14.18 -9.56 5.86
C ALA A 87 -14.77 -10.93 5.45
N ASN A 88 -13.99 -12.00 5.59
CA ASN A 88 -14.27 -13.34 5.10
C ASN A 88 -14.38 -13.39 3.57
N ASP A 89 -13.45 -12.69 2.91
CA ASP A 89 -13.33 -12.58 1.45
C ASP A 89 -12.02 -13.23 0.96
N ASP A 90 -12.04 -13.81 -0.24
CA ASP A 90 -10.87 -14.42 -0.87
C ASP A 90 -9.98 -13.38 -1.57
N HIS A 91 -10.60 -12.28 -2.03
CA HIS A 91 -9.88 -11.19 -2.70
C HIS A 91 -10.46 -9.82 -2.37
N LEU A 92 -9.63 -8.78 -2.47
CA LEU A 92 -10.03 -7.41 -2.14
C LEU A 92 -11.23 -6.97 -2.98
N MET A 93 -12.17 -6.28 -2.33
CA MET A 93 -13.35 -5.68 -2.99
C MET A 93 -14.29 -6.73 -3.62
N GLU A 94 -14.42 -7.91 -3.03
CA GLU A 94 -15.26 -9.02 -3.53
C GLU A 94 -16.72 -8.61 -3.71
N ASP A 95 -17.27 -7.84 -2.76
CA ASP A 95 -18.63 -7.30 -2.81
C ASP A 95 -18.84 -6.20 -3.87
N LEU A 96 -17.77 -5.68 -4.48
CA LEU A 96 -17.79 -4.51 -5.36
C LEU A 96 -17.06 -4.79 -6.69
N PRO A 97 -17.50 -5.79 -7.48
CA PRO A 97 -16.75 -6.28 -8.65
C PRO A 97 -16.57 -5.21 -9.73
N TRP A 98 -17.56 -4.33 -9.93
CA TRP A 98 -17.44 -3.20 -10.85
C TRP A 98 -16.29 -2.25 -10.43
N ILE A 99 -16.14 -2.00 -9.13
CA ILE A 99 -15.10 -1.10 -8.61
C ILE A 99 -13.73 -1.77 -8.76
N ALA A 100 -13.64 -3.06 -8.46
CA ALA A 100 -12.42 -3.84 -8.66
C ALA A 100 -11.97 -3.80 -10.13
N GLU A 101 -12.87 -4.04 -11.08
CA GLU A 101 -12.58 -3.96 -12.52
C GLU A 101 -12.17 -2.55 -12.95
N SER A 102 -12.87 -1.52 -12.47
CA SER A 102 -12.53 -0.11 -12.77
C SER A 102 -11.13 0.27 -12.25
N ILE A 103 -10.75 -0.20 -11.07
CA ILE A 103 -9.41 0.00 -10.51
C ILE A 103 -8.38 -0.76 -11.35
N ALA A 104 -8.63 -2.03 -11.67
CA ALA A 104 -7.72 -2.86 -12.45
C ALA A 104 -7.45 -2.25 -13.84
N LEU A 105 -8.50 -1.80 -14.54
CA LEU A 105 -8.35 -1.14 -15.84
C LEU A 105 -7.53 0.15 -15.73
N ARG A 106 -7.74 0.94 -14.67
CA ARG A 106 -6.98 2.17 -14.43
C ARG A 106 -5.50 1.86 -14.20
N ASN A 107 -5.19 0.82 -13.42
CA ASN A 107 -3.82 0.44 -13.09
C ASN A 107 -3.00 0.19 -14.37
N VAL A 108 -3.56 -0.52 -15.36
CA VAL A 108 -2.92 -0.78 -16.66
C VAL A 108 -2.40 0.50 -17.34
N TYR A 109 -3.14 1.61 -17.24
CA TYR A 109 -2.74 2.89 -17.84
C TYR A 109 -1.85 3.73 -16.93
N THR A 110 -1.98 3.61 -15.60
CA THR A 110 -1.18 4.38 -14.66
C THR A 110 0.21 3.79 -14.41
N ASP A 111 0.39 2.49 -14.55
CA ASP A 111 1.67 1.81 -14.34
C ASP A 111 2.81 2.37 -15.23
N PRO A 112 2.65 2.50 -16.56
CA PRO A 112 3.72 3.08 -17.39
C PRO A 112 4.02 4.54 -17.02
N LEU A 113 3.01 5.31 -16.59
CA LEU A 113 3.21 6.69 -16.14
C LEU A 113 4.04 6.74 -14.85
N ASN A 114 3.76 5.83 -13.90
CA ASN A 114 4.53 5.77 -12.66
C ASN A 114 5.98 5.34 -12.90
N VAL A 115 6.23 4.38 -13.80
CA VAL A 115 7.59 3.96 -14.18
C VAL A 115 8.34 5.13 -14.83
N LEU A 116 7.70 5.82 -15.78
CA LEU A 116 8.27 7.00 -16.43
C LEU A 116 8.58 8.11 -15.41
N GLN A 117 7.66 8.36 -14.48
CA GLN A 117 7.85 9.36 -13.43
C GLN A 117 9.07 9.05 -12.56
N ALA A 118 9.28 7.79 -12.15
CA ALA A 118 10.46 7.41 -11.37
C ALA A 118 11.77 7.65 -12.14
N GLU A 119 11.80 7.36 -13.44
CA GLU A 119 12.97 7.69 -14.29
C GLU A 119 13.25 9.19 -14.38
N LEU A 120 12.20 9.98 -14.61
CA LEU A 120 12.33 11.42 -14.73
C LEU A 120 12.82 12.05 -13.43
N LEU A 121 12.27 11.61 -12.29
CA LEU A 121 12.71 12.04 -10.96
C LEU A 121 14.16 11.65 -10.68
N HIS A 122 14.57 10.44 -11.06
CA HIS A 122 15.94 9.97 -10.89
C HIS A 122 16.93 10.88 -11.65
N ARG A 123 16.64 11.16 -12.93
CA ARG A 123 17.48 12.05 -13.77
C ARG A 123 17.51 13.48 -13.25
N SER A 124 16.36 14.01 -12.83
CA SER A 124 16.24 15.36 -12.27
C SER A 124 17.12 15.52 -11.03
N ARG A 125 17.03 14.58 -10.08
CA ARG A 125 17.83 14.63 -8.83
C ARG A 125 19.33 14.51 -9.08
N GLN A 126 19.75 13.73 -10.08
CA GLN A 126 21.17 13.66 -10.46
C GLN A 126 21.69 14.98 -11.05
N GLN A 127 20.85 15.73 -11.76
CA GLN A 127 21.23 17.03 -12.32
C GLN A 127 21.24 18.15 -11.27
N GLU A 128 20.42 18.05 -10.22
CA GLU A 128 20.45 18.95 -9.05
C GLU A 128 21.61 18.66 -8.09
N HIS A 129 22.30 17.52 -8.26
CA HIS A 129 23.58 17.21 -7.63
C HIS A 129 24.78 17.38 -8.59
N PRO A 130 25.02 18.56 -9.22
CA PRO A 130 26.29 18.79 -9.89
C PRO A 130 27.35 18.98 -8.81
N ASP A 131 28.25 18.00 -8.73
CA ASP A 131 29.61 18.08 -8.21
C ASP A 131 29.87 19.20 -7.19
N ALA A 132 29.86 18.87 -5.90
CA ALA A 132 30.30 19.76 -4.82
C ALA A 132 31.76 20.26 -5.01
N ALA A 133 32.50 19.76 -6.01
CA ALA A 133 33.81 20.24 -6.41
C ALA A 133 33.79 21.55 -7.24
N LEU A 134 32.68 21.96 -7.85
CA LEU A 134 32.64 23.16 -8.72
C LEU A 134 32.34 24.48 -7.99
N SER A 135 32.22 24.48 -6.66
CA SER A 135 32.03 25.69 -5.85
C SER A 135 33.34 26.26 -5.25
N ARG A 136 34.51 25.82 -5.75
CA ARG A 136 35.84 26.29 -5.32
C ARG A 136 36.75 26.77 -6.47
N LEU A 137 36.17 27.37 -7.51
CA LEU A 137 36.88 28.23 -8.46
C LEU A 137 36.22 29.61 -8.46
#